data_AF-A0A1B1AF79-F1
#
_entry.id   AF-A0A1B1AF79-F1
#
_cell.length_a   1.000
_cell.length_b   1.000
_cell.length_c   1.000
_cell.angle_alpha   90.00
_cell.angle_beta   90.00
_cell.angle_gamma   90.00
#
_symmetry.space_group_name_H-M   'P 1'
#
loop_
_entity.id
_entity.type
_entity.pdbx_description
1 polymer ?
#
loop_
_entity_poly.entity_id
_entity_poly.type
_entity_poly.pdbx_seq_one_letter_code
_entity_poly.pdbx_strand_id
1 'polypeptide(L)' 'MRVQQIVPDWRHFAEGAIYGNPMIADIQASKIVKADDMVDAMVSELERQLGSASARLPLEATVYTAR' A
#
# COMPACT_ATOMS: atom_id res chain seq x y z
N MET A 1 -6.52 16.48 7.90
CA MET A 1 -5.94 15.92 9.14
C MET A 1 -4.65 15.20 8.79
N ARG A 2 -3.56 15.41 9.55
CA ARG A 2 -2.32 14.64 9.38
C ARG A 2 -2.31 13.48 10.36
N VAL A 3 -2.00 12.27 9.89
CA VAL A 3 -1.92 11.05 10.70
C VAL A 3 -0.54 10.44 10.51
N GLN A 4 0.16 10.18 11.62
CA GLN A 4 1.41 9.44 11.61
C GLN A 4 1.13 7.98 11.94
N GLN A 5 1.68 7.08 11.13
CA GLN A 5 1.60 5.64 11.35
C GLN A 5 2.98 5.01 11.21
N ILE A 6 3.20 3.89 11.90
CA ILE A 6 4.37 3.05 11.71
C ILE A 6 3.92 1.82 10.93
N VAL A 7 4.50 1.61 9.76
CA VAL A 7 4.29 0.41 8.96
C VAL A 7 5.47 -0.56 9.19
N PRO A 8 5.22 -1.84 9.51
CA PRO A 8 6.30 -2.78 9.86
C PRO A 8 7.28 -3.08 8.73
N ASP A 9 6.80 -3.24 7.50
CA ASP A 9 7.58 -3.62 6.33
C ASP A 9 6.89 -3.19 5.01
N TRP A 10 7.51 -3.49 3.87
CA TRP A 10 6.95 -3.18 2.56
C TRP A 10 5.67 -3.93 2.24
N ARG A 11 5.47 -5.14 2.78
CA ARG A 11 4.25 -5.92 2.54
C ARG A 11 3.05 -5.26 3.19
N HIS A 12 3.15 -4.87 4.46
CA HIS A 12 2.09 -4.13 5.15
C HIS A 12 1.79 -2.80 4.48
N PHE A 13 2.81 -2.12 3.93
CA PHE A 13 2.61 -0.90 3.17
C PHE A 13 1.84 -1.16 1.88
N ALA A 14 2.27 -2.15 1.10
CA ALA A 14 1.64 -2.51 -0.17
C ALA A 14 0.19 -3.00 0.03
N GLU A 15 -0.08 -3.81 1.05
CA GLU A 15 -1.42 -4.21 1.42
C GLU A 15 -2.31 -3.01 1.73
N GLY A 16 -1.83 -2.07 2.55
CA GLY A 16 -2.55 -0.84 2.85
C GLY A 16 -2.81 0.03 1.60
N ALA A 17 -1.83 0.12 0.70
CA ALA A 17 -1.95 0.91 -0.52
C ALA A 17 -2.92 0.30 -1.54
N ILE A 18 -2.96 -1.03 -1.66
CA ILE A 18 -3.84 -1.74 -2.60
C ILE A 18 -5.24 -1.92 -2.01
N TYR A 19 -5.35 -2.56 -0.83
CA TYR A 19 -6.66 -2.86 -0.22
C TYR A 19 -7.32 -1.65 0.43
N GLY A 20 -6.54 -0.64 0.84
CA GLY A 20 -7.09 0.63 1.30
C GLY A 20 -7.55 1.56 0.17
N ASN A 21 -7.30 1.19 -1.09
CA ASN A 21 -7.73 1.98 -2.24
C ASN A 21 -9.26 1.91 -2.41
N PRO A 22 -9.98 3.04 -2.53
CA PRO A 22 -11.42 3.04 -2.80
C PRO A 22 -11.83 2.25 -4.06
N MET A 23 -10.94 2.09 -5.03
CA MET A 23 -11.16 1.33 -6.27
C MET A 23 -10.85 -0.16 -6.14
N ILE A 24 -10.58 -0.69 -4.93
CA ILE A 24 -10.28 -2.11 -4.73
C ILE A 24 -11.39 -3.04 -5.24
N ALA A 25 -12.65 -2.58 -5.17
CA ALA A 25 -13.79 -3.35 -5.70
C ALA A 25 -13.68 -3.61 -7.21
N ASP A 26 -13.16 -2.65 -7.98
CA ASP A 26 -12.95 -2.80 -9.43
C ASP A 26 -11.81 -3.79 -9.71
N ILE A 27 -10.75 -3.72 -8.90
CA ILE A 27 -9.62 -4.67 -8.98
C ILE A 27 -10.10 -6.09 -8.64
N GLN A 28 -10.91 -6.25 -7.60
CA GLN A 28 -11.47 -7.55 -7.21
C GLN A 28 -12.47 -8.11 -8.23
N ALA A 29 -13.19 -7.24 -8.94
CA ALA A 29 -14.08 -7.65 -10.04
C ALA A 29 -13.33 -8.05 -11.31
N SER A 30 -12.05 -7.66 -11.44
CA SER A 30 -11.19 -8.04 -12.56
C SER A 30 -10.89 -9.55 -12.55
N LYS A 31 -10.94 -10.17 -13.73
CA LYS A 31 -10.46 -11.55 -13.93
C LYS A 31 -9.02 -11.61 -14.44
N ILE A 32 -8.41 -10.45 -14.69
CA ILE A 32 -7.12 -10.34 -15.37
C ILE A 32 -5.98 -10.25 -14.36
N VAL A 33 -6.18 -9.52 -13.26
CA VAL A 33 -5.16 -9.27 -12.24
C VAL A 33 -5.78 -9.45 -10.86
N LYS A 34 -5.10 -10.17 -9.97
CA LYS A 34 -5.52 -10.29 -8.56
C LYS A 34 -4.84 -9.22 -7.73
N ALA A 35 -5.54 -8.74 -6.70
CA ALA A 35 -4.99 -7.75 -5.77
C ALA A 35 -3.68 -8.23 -5.11
N ASP A 36 -3.58 -9.52 -4.78
CA ASP A 36 -2.36 -10.10 -4.19
C ASP A 36 -1.17 -10.05 -5.16
N ASP A 37 -1.39 -10.29 -6.45
CA ASP A 37 -0.33 -10.18 -7.46
C ASP A 37 0.20 -8.73 -7.55
N MET A 38 -0.67 -7.75 -7.35
CA MET A 38 -0.30 -6.33 -7.30
C MET A 38 0.49 -6.00 -6.03
N VAL A 39 0.10 -6.57 -4.88
CA VAL A 39 0.85 -6.42 -3.62
C VAL A 39 2.27 -6.95 -3.81
N ASP A 40 2.43 -8.16 -4.35
CA ASP A 40 3.73 -8.78 -4.55
C ASP A 40 4.61 -8.00 -5.55
N ALA A 41 4.00 -7.51 -6.64
CA ALA A 41 4.69 -6.64 -7.60
C ALA A 41 5.17 -5.33 -6.94
N MET A 42 4.33 -4.73 -6.09
CA MET A 42 4.67 -3.49 -5.39
C MET A 42 5.77 -3.70 -4.35
N VAL A 43 5.73 -4.78 -3.58
CA VAL A 43 6.80 -5.14 -2.63
C VAL A 43 8.12 -5.30 -3.37
N SER A 44 8.13 -6.08 -4.46
CA SER A 44 9.33 -6.33 -5.26
C SER A 44 9.93 -5.04 -5.80
N GLU A 45 9.09 -4.12 -6.29
CA GLU A 45 9.55 -2.85 -6.85
C GLU A 45 10.06 -1.89 -5.76
N LEU A 46 9.40 -1.84 -4.59
CA LEU A 46 9.87 -1.05 -3.45
C LEU A 46 11.23 -1.56 -2.94
N GLU A 47 11.39 -2.88 -2.81
CA GLU A 47 12.67 -3.49 -2.44
C GLU A 47 13.76 -3.19 -3.47
N ARG A 48 13.42 -3.25 -4.76
CA ARG A 48 14.36 -2.96 -5.85
C ARG A 48 14.84 -1.50 -5.83
N GLN A 49 13.94 -0.55 -5.55
CA GLN A 49 14.27 0.87 -5.58
C GLN A 49 14.89 1.38 -4.29
N LEU A 50 14.41 0.90 -3.14
CA LEU A 50 14.69 1.47 -1.82
C LEU A 50 15.48 0.52 -0.91
N GLY A 51 15.68 -0.72 -1.34
CA GLY A 51 16.26 -1.78 -0.52
C GLY A 51 15.25 -2.39 0.45
N SER A 52 15.72 -3.28 1.32
CA SER A 52 14.88 -3.95 2.31
C SER A 52 14.25 -2.94 3.29
N ALA A 53 12.98 -3.17 3.66
CA ALA A 53 12.29 -2.32 4.62
C ALA A 53 13.03 -2.31 5.96
N SER A 54 13.13 -1.13 6.56
CA SER A 54 13.47 -1.02 7.97
C SER A 54 12.25 -1.41 8.80
N ALA A 55 12.45 -2.03 9.96
CA ALA A 55 11.38 -2.54 10.83
C ALA A 55 10.38 -1.48 11.34
N ARG A 56 10.58 -0.20 11.00
CA ARG A 56 9.70 0.92 11.29
C ARG A 56 9.75 1.93 10.15
N LEU A 57 8.72 1.91 9.30
CA LEU A 57 8.52 2.89 8.24
C LEU A 57 7.54 3.98 8.73
N PRO A 58 8.01 5.21 9.05
CA PRO A 58 7.12 6.30 9.39
C PRO A 58 6.36 6.77 8.15
N LEU A 59 5.04 6.69 8.22
CA LEU A 59 4.12 7.13 7.18
C LEU A 59 3.35 8.37 7.64
N GLU A 60 3.37 9.43 6.83
CA GLU A 60 2.49 10.59 7.01
C GLU A 60 1.33 10.53 6.01
N ALA A 61 0.11 10.36 6.51
CA ALA A 61 -1.11 10.43 5.71
C ALA A 61 -1.77 11.81 5.88
N THR A 62 -2.05 12.49 4.76
CA THR A 62 -2.84 13.73 4.76
C THR A 62 -4.26 13.43 4.28
N VAL A 63 -5.23 13.47 5.20
CA VAL A 63 -6.65 13.23 4.92
C VAL A 63 -7.35 14.54 4.62
N TYR A 64 -8.00 14.62 3.46
CA TYR A 64 -8.88 15.71 3.06
C TYR A 64 -10.34 15.25 3.17
N THR A 65 -11.17 16.06 3.84
CA THR A 65 -12.62 15.83 3.91
C THR A 65 -13.31 16.95 3.13
N ALA A 66 -13.99 16.61 2.05
CA ALA A 66 -14.97 17.51 1.43
C ALA A 66 -16.25 17.47 2.28
N ARG A 67 -16.79 18.64 2.61
CA ARG A 67 -18.12 18.79 3.19
C ARG A 67 -19.09 19.25 2.11
#